data_AF-A0A2N2G6A2-F1
#
_entry.id   AF-A0A2N2G6A2-F1
#
_cell.length_a   1.000
_cell.length_b   1.000
_cell.length_c   1.000
_cell.angle_alpha   90.00
_cell.angle_beta   90.00
_cell.angle_gamma   90.00
#
_symmetry.space_group_name_H-M   'P 1'
#
loop_
_entity.id
_entity.type
_entity.pdbx_description
1 polymer ?
#
loop_
_entity_poly.entity_id
_entity_poly.type
_entity_poly.pdbx_seq_one_letter_code
_entity_poly.pdbx_strand_id
1 'polypeptide(L)'
;MKVTERTLVDICRRINNEQLKNWDSGLKVERRAEEYIVLRLFRKLQKGKPGSIDLFHGSPREVKAFIEGFGIASELANKGAANGTQIAERKCRCS
;
A
#
# COMPACT_ATOMS: atom_id res chain seq x y z
N MET A 1 16.69 -17.66 3.64
CA MET A 1 16.20 -16.85 4.78
C MET A 1 14.72 -17.13 4.99
N LYS A 2 14.27 -17.47 6.21
CA LYS A 2 12.85 -17.77 6.50
C LYS A 2 12.06 -16.46 6.55
N VAL A 3 10.96 -16.36 5.79
CA VAL A 3 10.05 -15.20 5.90
C VAL A 3 9.24 -15.36 7.17
N THR A 4 9.34 -14.37 8.06
CA THR A 4 8.63 -14.36 9.35
C THR A 4 7.55 -13.28 9.33
N GLU A 5 6.58 -13.40 10.24
CA GLU A 5 5.59 -12.35 10.47
C GLU A 5 6.25 -10.98 10.69
N ARG A 6 7.32 -10.93 11.50
CA ARG A 6 8.10 -9.71 11.74
C ARG A 6 8.62 -9.11 10.43
N THR A 7 9.15 -9.93 9.53
CA THR A 7 9.59 -9.49 8.20
C THR A 7 8.45 -8.83 7.41
N LEU A 8 7.27 -9.46 7.39
CA LEU A 8 6.11 -8.94 6.66
C LEU A 8 5.61 -7.63 7.26
N VAL A 9 5.53 -7.56 8.60
CA VAL A 9 5.15 -6.34 9.34
C VAL A 9 6.12 -5.19 9.08
N ASP A 10 7.42 -5.47 9.09
CA ASP A 10 8.46 -4.46 8.83
C ASP A 10 8.35 -3.88 7.41
N ILE A 11 8.07 -4.72 6.40
CA ILE A 11 7.83 -4.27 5.02
C ILE A 11 6.57 -3.40 4.95
N CYS A 12 5.44 -3.84 5.54
CA CYS A 12 4.22 -3.04 5.59
C CYS A 12 4.45 -1.67 6.25
N ARG A 13 5.19 -1.62 7.37
CA ARG A 13 5.53 -0.37 8.06
C ARG A 13 6.33 0.57 7.15
N ARG A 14 7.34 0.05 6.47
CA ARG A 14 8.11 0.83 5.49
C ARG A 14 7.19 1.37 4.40
N ILE A 15 6.32 0.52 3.83
CA ILE A 15 5.42 0.93 2.75
C ILE A 15 4.45 2.03 3.17
N ASN A 16 3.90 1.90 4.37
CA ASN A 16 2.98 2.87 4.94
C ASN A 16 3.61 4.25 5.13
N ASN A 17 4.89 4.28 5.50
CA ASN A 17 5.60 5.53 5.76
C ASN A 17 6.13 6.21 4.50
N GLU A 18 6.60 5.42 3.53
CA GLU A 18 7.27 5.92 2.33
C GLU A 18 6.27 6.16 1.19
N GLN A 19 5.39 5.19 0.88
CA GLN A 19 4.54 5.26 -0.31
C GLN A 19 3.08 5.62 0.01
N LEU A 20 2.52 5.16 1.13
CA LEU A 20 1.08 5.36 1.42
C LEU A 20 0.76 6.51 2.38
N LYS A 21 1.78 7.23 2.86
CA LYS A 21 1.62 8.33 3.83
C LYS A 21 0.53 9.34 3.45
N ASN A 22 0.40 9.60 2.15
CA ASN A 22 -0.52 10.58 1.55
C ASN A 22 -1.80 9.96 0.97
N TRP A 23 -1.96 8.63 0.99
CA TRP A 23 -3.04 7.92 0.28
C TRP A 23 -4.27 7.62 1.16
N ASP A 24 -4.39 8.29 2.33
CA ASP A 24 -5.41 8.01 3.35
C ASP A 24 -5.62 6.51 3.61
N SER A 25 -4.56 5.70 3.43
CA SER A 25 -4.61 4.25 3.52
C SER A 25 -3.28 3.66 3.99
N GLY A 26 -3.30 2.38 4.36
CA GLY A 26 -2.12 1.63 4.75
C GLY A 26 -2.31 0.14 4.50
N LEU A 27 -1.23 -0.62 4.63
CA LEU A 27 -1.21 -2.07 4.60
C LEU A 27 -1.05 -2.62 6.02
N LYS A 28 -1.75 -3.71 6.30
CA LYS A 28 -1.58 -4.56 7.48
C LYS A 28 -1.47 -6.00 7.02
N VAL A 29 -0.67 -6.79 7.73
CA VAL A 29 -0.66 -8.24 7.57
C VAL A 29 -1.24 -8.89 8.82
N GLU A 30 -2.05 -9.93 8.65
CA GLU A 30 -2.59 -10.74 9.74
C GLU A 30 -2.25 -12.21 9.49
N ARG A 31 -1.86 -12.92 10.54
CA ARG A 31 -1.65 -14.36 10.46
C ARG A 31 -2.98 -15.09 10.66
N ARG A 32 -3.30 -16.02 9.77
CA ARG A 32 -4.45 -16.92 9.88
C ARG A 32 -4.00 -18.36 9.73
N ALA A 33 -3.86 -19.05 10.87
CA ALA A 33 -3.32 -20.40 10.94
C ALA A 33 -1.95 -20.53 10.24
N GLU A 34 -1.92 -21.16 9.07
CA GLU A 34 -0.72 -21.42 8.26
C GLU A 34 -0.46 -20.36 7.18
N GLU A 35 -1.43 -19.48 6.93
CA GLU A 35 -1.36 -18.43 5.91
C GLU A 35 -1.36 -17.02 6.51
N TYR A 36 -1.10 -16.04 5.66
CA TYR A 36 -1.15 -14.62 6.00
C TYR A 36 -2.10 -13.90 5.05
N ILE A 37 -2.81 -12.91 5.59
CA ILE A 37 -3.73 -12.05 4.87
C ILE A 37 -3.12 -10.64 4.83
N VAL A 38 -3.13 -10.02 3.65
CA VAL A 38 -2.80 -8.62 3.46
C VAL A 38 -4.08 -7.81 3.39
N LEU A 39 -4.22 -6.85 4.29
CA LEU A 39 -5.35 -5.95 4.39
C LEU A 39 -4.93 -4.55 3.95
N ARG A 40 -5.78 -3.90 3.15
CA ARG A 40 -5.74 -2.44 2.99
C ARG A 40 -6.60 -1.80 4.06
N LEU A 41 -6.01 -0.93 4.87
CA LEU A 41 -6.69 -0.12 5.86
C LEU A 41 -7.01 1.26 5.26
N PHE A 42 -8.20 1.78 5.50
CA PHE A 42 -8.58 3.15 5.12
C PHE A 42 -8.63 4.04 6.37
N ARG A 43 -7.90 5.17 6.36
CA ARG A 43 -7.89 6.12 7.51
C ARG A 43 -9.22 6.84 7.66
N LYS A 44 -9.85 7.22 6.55
CA LYS A 44 -11.18 7.86 6.55
C LYS A 44 -12.22 6.80 6.27
N LEU A 45 -12.91 6.37 7.32
CA LEU A 45 -14.08 5.51 7.20
C LEU A 45 -15.16 6.24 6.41
N GLN A 46 -15.55 5.70 5.26
CA GLN A 46 -16.70 6.19 4.52
C GLN A 46 -17.96 5.50 5.07
N LYS A 47 -19.02 6.27 5.29
CA LYS A 47 -20.28 5.74 5.82
C LYS A 47 -20.78 4.60 4.90
N GLY A 48 -21.01 3.42 5.48
CA GLY A 48 -21.45 2.23 4.74
C GLY A 48 -20.33 1.45 4.03
N LYS A 49 -19.05 1.81 4.20
CA LYS A 49 -17.91 1.04 3.67
C LYS A 49 -17.10 0.38 4.79
N PRO A 50 -16.51 -0.80 4.55
CA PRO A 50 -15.66 -1.45 5.53
C PRO A 50 -14.36 -0.65 5.73
N GLY A 51 -13.86 -0.62 6.97
CA GLY A 51 -12.63 0.08 7.33
C GLY A 51 -11.35 -0.56 6.80
N SER A 52 -11.48 -1.80 6.31
CA SER A 52 -10.42 -2.53 5.63
C SER A 52 -10.96 -3.39 4.49
N ILE A 53 -10.10 -3.72 3.53
CA ILE A 53 -10.39 -4.67 2.46
C ILE A 53 -9.26 -5.68 2.39
N ASP A 54 -9.62 -6.95 2.26
CA ASP A 54 -8.71 -8.05 2.05
C ASP A 54 -8.17 -7.98 0.61
N LEU A 55 -6.85 -7.90 0.47
CA LEU A 55 -6.18 -7.77 -0.82
C LEU A 55 -5.64 -9.10 -1.33
N PHE A 56 -5.02 -9.89 -0.45
CA PHE A 56 -4.30 -11.09 -0.83
C PHE A 56 -4.11 -12.05 0.35
N HIS A 57 -4.17 -13.35 0.06
CA HIS A 57 -4.01 -14.44 1.03
C HIS A 57 -2.96 -15.40 0.48
N GLY A 58 -2.08 -15.91 1.34
CA GLY A 58 -1.15 -16.96 0.92
C GLY A 58 -0.06 -17.29 1.93
N SER A 59 0.90 -18.08 1.46
CA SER A 59 2.08 -18.42 2.24
C SER A 59 2.93 -17.18 2.56
N PRO A 60 3.81 -17.23 3.57
CA PRO A 60 4.70 -16.12 3.90
C PRO A 60 5.49 -15.57 2.70
N ARG A 61 5.92 -16.46 1.79
CA ARG A 61 6.71 -16.06 0.61
C ARG A 61 5.86 -15.33 -0.41
N GLU A 62 4.65 -15.81 -0.67
CA GLU A 62 3.71 -15.17 -1.59
C GLU A 62 3.27 -13.81 -1.06
N VAL A 63 2.94 -13.73 0.23
CA VAL A 63 2.58 -12.48 0.88
C VAL A 63 3.72 -11.46 0.84
N LYS A 64 4.97 -11.89 1.06
CA LYS A 64 6.13 -11.01 0.89
C LYS A 64 6.20 -10.45 -0.53
N ALA A 65 6.11 -11.32 -1.54
CA ALA A 65 6.19 -10.91 -2.94
C ALA A 65 5.04 -9.95 -3.32
N PHE A 66 3.84 -10.20 -2.83
CA PHE A 66 2.69 -9.33 -3.02
C PHE A 66 2.94 -7.93 -2.44
N ILE A 67 3.35 -7.85 -1.16
CA ILE A 67 3.60 -6.58 -0.48
C ILE A 67 4.69 -5.78 -1.19
N GLU A 68 5.79 -6.41 -1.60
CA GLU A 68 6.86 -5.76 -2.34
C GLU A 68 6.39 -5.22 -3.70
N GLY A 69 5.63 -6.01 -4.46
CA GLY A 69 5.02 -5.57 -5.72
C GLY A 69 4.05 -4.40 -5.53
N PHE A 70 3.24 -4.43 -4.47
CA PHE A 70 2.35 -3.33 -4.11
C PHE A 70 3.12 -2.04 -3.80
N GLY A 71 4.23 -2.13 -3.06
CA GLY A 71 5.11 -1.00 -2.76
C GLY A 71 5.68 -0.37 -4.03
N ILE A 72 6.18 -1.20 -4.96
CA ILE A 72 6.72 -0.74 -6.26
C ILE A 72 5.63 -0.02 -7.07
N ALA A 73 4.45 -0.62 -7.19
CA ALA A 73 3.33 -0.01 -7.92
C ALA A 73 2.89 1.33 -7.31
N SER A 74 2.85 1.41 -5.97
CA SER A 74 2.50 2.64 -5.24
C SER A 74 3.55 3.74 -5.44
N GLU A 75 4.84 3.38 -5.42
CA GLU A 75 5.93 4.31 -5.71
C GLU A 75 5.85 4.85 -7.15
N LEU A 76 5.60 3.98 -8.12
CA LEU A 76 5.40 4.38 -9.52
C LEU A 76 4.19 5.31 -9.69
N ALA A 77 3.07 5.00 -9.04
CA ALA A 77 1.89 5.85 -9.05
C ALA A 77 2.17 7.24 -8.44
N ASN A 78 2.93 7.29 -7.34
CA ASN A 78 3.36 8.55 -6.71
C ASN A 78 4.26 9.38 -7.63
N LYS A 79 5.23 8.76 -8.30
CA LYS A 79 6.11 9.44 -9.28
C LYS A 79 5.32 9.92 -10.51
N GLY A 80 4.41 9.10 -11.01
CA GLY A 80 3.52 9.47 -12.12
C GLY A 80 2.61 10.65 -11.78
N ALA A 81 2.04 10.66 -10.56
CA ALA A 81 1.24 11.77 -10.06
C ALA A 81 2.08 13.07 -9.92
N ALA A 82 3.31 12.98 -9.40
CA ALA A 82 4.20 14.14 -9.28
C ALA A 82 4.54 14.79 -10.63
N ASN A 83 4.74 13.99 -11.68
CA ASN A 83 4.99 14.50 -13.04
C ASN A 83 3.72 15.05 -13.72
N GLY A 84 2.54 14.48 -13.43
CA GLY A 84 1.25 14.98 -13.94
C GLY A 84 0.90 16.37 -13.42
N THR A 85 1.20 16.66 -12.14
CA THR A 85 0.95 17.97 -11.53
C THR A 85 1.78 19.09 -12.18
N GLN A 86 3.04 18.82 -12.57
CA GLN A 86 3.88 19.82 -13.23
C GLN A 86 3.39 20.21 -14.64
N ILE A 87 2.71 19.29 -15.34
CA ILE A 87 2.14 19.59 -16.67
C ILE A 87 0.84 20.39 -16.51
N ALA A 88 0.04 20.11 -15.48
CA ALA A 88 -1.19 20.85 -15.20
C ALA A 88 -0.90 22.31 -14.81
N GLU A 89 0.14 22.58 -14.01
CA GLU A 89 0.49 23.94 -13.59
C GLU A 89 1.08 24.79 -14.73
N ARG A 90 1.67 24.18 -15.77
CA ARG A 90 2.15 24.91 -16.96
C ARG A 90 1.04 25.35 -17.92
N LYS A 91 -0.17 24.79 -17.83
CA LYS A 91 -1.30 25.17 -18.69
C LYS A 91 -2.20 26.28 -18.12
N CYS A 92 -2.03 26.66 -16.84
CA CYS A 92 -2.83 27.71 -16.18
C CYS A 92 -2.06 29.04 -16.00
N ARG A 93 -1.18 29.41 -16.93
CA ARG A 93 -0.52 30.73 -16.98
C ARG A 93 -0.57 31.35 -18.38
N CYS A 94 -1.76 31.47 -18.94
CA CYS A 94 -2.03 32.39 -20.04
C CYS A 94 -3.43 32.99 -19.86
N SER A 95 -3.51 34.12 -19.17
CA SER A 95 -4.61 35.10 -19.25
C SER A 95 -4.03 36.45 -18.90
#